data_AF-A0A321LHR7-F1
#
_entry.id   AF-A0A321LHR7-F1
#
_cell.length_a   1.000
_cell.length_b   1.000
_cell.length_c   1.000
_cell.angle_alpha   90.00
_cell.angle_beta   90.00
_cell.angle_gamma   90.00
#
_symmetry.space_group_name_H-M   'P 1'
#
loop_
_entity.id
_entity.type
_entity.pdbx_description
1 polymer ?
#
loop_
_entity_poly.entity_id
_entity_poly.type
_entity_poly.pdbx_seq_one_letter_code
_entity_poly.pdbx_strand_id
1 'polypeptide(L)'
;MKRVLQLLLLTLLLSLTAFSCDDPYLRRGLIGEWDIRGAALQEPGKGLAFAEVQLYSGKTHLRTTITNSNGSFDFGPITPGEYRLSIANWGSFDVEVEAFSRIGGGQYAYYSVLLLPDNCIAAGFSTN
;
A
#
# COMPACT_ATOMS: atom_id res chain seq x y z
N MET A 1 -28.64 -42.16 8.55
CA MET A 1 -27.63 -41.23 9.12
C MET A 1 -26.46 -40.86 8.19
N LYS A 2 -26.35 -41.35 6.94
CA LYS A 2 -25.26 -40.96 6.02
C LYS A 2 -25.50 -39.72 5.15
N ARG A 3 -26.76 -39.29 4.98
CA ARG A 3 -27.09 -38.13 4.12
C ARG A 3 -26.95 -36.76 4.80
N VAL A 4 -26.98 -36.71 6.14
CA VAL A 4 -26.81 -35.44 6.89
C VAL A 4 -25.33 -35.04 6.97
N LEU A 5 -24.40 -36.01 7.00
CA LEU A 5 -22.95 -35.77 7.09
C LEU A 5 -22.34 -35.26 5.76
N GLN A 6 -22.92 -35.61 4.61
CA GLN A 6 -22.48 -35.10 3.30
C GLN A 6 -22.92 -33.65 3.01
N LEU A 7 -24.06 -33.21 3.57
CA LEU A 7 -24.47 -31.79 3.45
C LEU A 7 -23.62 -30.86 4.33
N LEU A 8 -23.12 -31.34 5.48
CA LEU A 8 -22.20 -30.60 6.34
C LEU A 8 -20.79 -30.46 5.75
N LEU A 9 -20.40 -31.30 4.79
CA LEU A 9 -19.09 -31.22 4.13
C LEU A 9 -19.09 -30.30 2.90
N LEU A 10 -20.27 -29.90 2.38
CA LEU A 10 -20.39 -29.06 1.18
C LEU A 10 -20.49 -27.56 1.48
N THR A 11 -20.76 -27.17 2.74
CA THR A 11 -20.76 -25.77 3.18
C THR A 11 -19.40 -25.32 3.73
N LEU A 12 -18.45 -26.23 3.89
CA LEU A 12 -17.04 -25.91 4.22
C LEU A 12 -16.21 -25.56 2.96
N LEU A 13 -16.88 -25.09 1.91
CA LEU A 13 -16.33 -24.03 1.07
C LEU A 13 -16.87 -22.71 1.61
N LEU A 14 -16.57 -22.36 2.87
CA LEU A 14 -16.49 -20.94 3.17
C LEU A 14 -15.33 -20.48 2.31
N SER A 15 -15.67 -19.84 1.20
CA SER A 15 -14.80 -18.98 0.46
C SER A 15 -13.85 -18.31 1.44
N LEU A 16 -12.58 -18.72 1.45
CA LEU A 16 -11.53 -17.76 1.67
C LEU A 16 -11.66 -16.82 0.47
N THR A 17 -12.58 -15.86 0.57
CA THR A 17 -12.31 -14.57 -0.03
C THR A 17 -11.07 -14.12 0.75
N ALA A 18 -9.89 -14.47 0.23
CA ALA A 18 -8.74 -13.63 0.47
C ALA A 18 -9.27 -12.24 0.13
N PHE A 19 -9.37 -11.37 1.13
CA PHE A 19 -9.77 -10.00 0.87
C PHE A 19 -8.69 -9.46 -0.08
N SER A 20 -9.01 -9.46 -1.36
CA SER A 20 -8.10 -9.11 -2.43
C SER A 20 -8.43 -7.70 -2.85
N CYS A 21 -7.39 -6.96 -3.24
CA CYS A 21 -7.62 -5.73 -3.95
C CYS A 21 -8.24 -6.04 -5.32
N ASP A 22 -9.57 -6.05 -5.36
CA ASP A 22 -10.37 -6.41 -6.51
C ASP A 22 -10.35 -5.31 -7.58
N ASP A 23 -10.08 -4.07 -7.19
CA ASP A 23 -9.87 -2.97 -8.13
C ASP A 23 -8.47 -3.09 -8.77
N PRO A 24 -8.37 -3.35 -10.09
CA PRO A 24 -7.08 -3.47 -10.77
C PRO A 24 -6.28 -2.17 -10.77
N TYR A 25 -6.91 -1.00 -10.59
CA TYR A 25 -6.24 0.30 -10.55
C TYR A 25 -5.59 0.58 -9.19
N LEU A 26 -5.94 -0.16 -8.15
CA LEU A 26 -5.41 0.02 -6.79
C LEU A 26 -4.32 -0.99 -6.42
N ARG A 27 -3.61 -1.54 -7.41
CA ARG A 27 -2.59 -2.58 -7.20
C ARG A 27 -1.16 -2.06 -7.20
N ARG A 28 -0.95 -0.85 -7.73
CA ARG A 28 0.37 -0.24 -7.85
C ARG A 28 0.28 1.27 -7.65
N GLY A 29 1.10 1.82 -6.77
CA GLY A 29 1.28 3.25 -6.64
C GLY A 29 2.33 3.75 -7.63
N LEU A 30 1.95 4.67 -8.53
CA LEU A 30 2.90 5.36 -9.42
C LEU A 30 3.13 6.77 -8.89
N ILE A 31 4.39 7.14 -8.62
CA ILE A 31 4.73 8.45 -8.05
C ILE A 31 5.96 9.08 -8.72
N GLY A 32 6.05 10.42 -8.74
CA GLY A 32 7.11 11.19 -9.39
C GLY A 32 7.92 12.09 -8.44
N GLU A 33 8.64 11.52 -7.47
CA GLU A 33 9.54 12.27 -6.58
C GLU A 33 10.72 11.41 -6.09
N TRP A 34 11.66 12.03 -5.36
CA TRP A 34 12.79 11.35 -4.71
C TRP A 34 12.42 10.82 -3.31
N ASP A 35 11.14 10.64 -3.02
CA ASP A 35 10.67 10.05 -1.77
C ASP A 35 9.36 9.28 -1.98
N ILE A 36 9.09 8.37 -1.05
CA ILE A 36 7.79 7.71 -0.94
C ILE A 36 7.12 8.27 0.32
N ARG A 37 6.15 9.15 0.13
CA ARG A 37 5.30 9.71 1.19
C ARG A 37 3.93 9.10 1.15
N GLY A 38 3.29 8.98 2.30
CA GLY A 38 1.94 8.47 2.32
C GLY A 38 1.33 8.32 3.70
N ALA A 39 0.18 7.65 3.70
CA ALA A 39 -0.48 7.20 4.92
C ALA A 39 -0.96 5.76 4.76
N ALA A 40 -0.89 4.99 5.84
CA ALA A 40 -1.62 3.74 5.98
C ALA A 40 -2.93 4.01 6.72
N LEU A 41 -4.05 3.52 6.19
CA LEU A 41 -5.37 3.67 6.80
C LEU A 41 -5.91 2.31 7.24
N GLN A 42 -6.50 2.25 8.43
CA GLN A 42 -7.26 1.10 8.88
C GLN A 42 -8.65 1.04 8.22
N GLU A 43 -9.26 2.21 8.03
CA GLU A 43 -10.56 2.42 7.41
C GLU A 43 -10.63 3.88 6.92
N PRO A 44 -11.59 4.27 6.07
CA PRO A 44 -11.70 5.64 5.57
C PRO A 44 -11.68 6.66 6.72
N GLY A 45 -10.71 7.58 6.69
CA GLY A 45 -10.55 8.62 7.70
C GLY A 45 -9.82 8.20 8.98
N LYS A 46 -9.39 6.94 9.13
CA LYS A 46 -8.67 6.47 10.31
C LYS A 46 -7.30 5.90 9.93
N GLY A 47 -6.25 6.58 10.39
CA GLY A 47 -4.87 6.15 10.22
C GLY A 47 -4.57 4.84 10.95
N LEU A 48 -3.79 3.98 10.32
CA LEU A 48 -3.16 2.85 10.96
C LEU A 48 -1.93 3.36 11.72
N ALA A 49 -2.13 3.77 12.97
CA ALA A 49 -1.10 4.39 13.79
C ALA A 49 -0.08 3.38 14.32
N PHE A 50 1.17 3.83 14.49
CA PHE A 50 2.27 3.10 15.10
C PHE A 50 2.60 1.75 14.45
N ALA A 51 2.32 1.61 13.16
CA ALA A 51 2.64 0.43 12.38
C ALA A 51 4.04 0.53 11.79
N GLU A 52 4.79 -0.58 11.85
CA GLU A 52 6.08 -0.70 11.18
C GLU A 52 5.87 -0.86 9.66
N VAL A 53 6.31 0.14 8.90
CA VAL A 53 6.35 0.10 7.43
C VAL A 53 7.77 -0.23 7.02
N GLN A 54 7.93 -1.30 6.25
CA GLN A 54 9.22 -1.77 5.74
C GLN A 54 9.30 -1.51 4.24
N LEU A 55 10.41 -0.92 3.79
CA LEU A 55 10.70 -0.65 2.39
C LEU A 55 11.68 -1.69 1.85
N TYR A 56 11.34 -2.26 0.69
CA TYR A 56 12.17 -3.23 -0.02
C TYR A 56 12.43 -2.78 -1.46
N SER A 57 13.58 -3.18 -2.01
CA SER A 57 13.82 -3.24 -3.46
C SER A 57 14.09 -4.69 -3.84
N GLY A 58 13.20 -5.28 -4.65
CA GLY A 58 13.15 -6.72 -4.85
C GLY A 58 13.01 -7.48 -3.52
N LYS A 59 14.00 -8.33 -3.21
CA LYS A 59 14.06 -9.09 -1.95
C LYS A 59 14.86 -8.40 -0.84
N THR A 60 15.53 -7.30 -1.15
CA THR A 60 16.43 -6.61 -0.22
C THR A 60 15.65 -5.62 0.62
N HIS A 61 15.71 -5.78 1.95
CA HIS A 61 15.21 -4.78 2.89
C HIS A 61 16.12 -3.56 2.85
N LEU A 62 15.54 -2.37 2.75
CA LEU A 62 16.27 -1.11 2.69
C LEU A 62 16.14 -0.33 3.99
N ARG A 63 14.91 -0.07 4.44
CA ARG A 63 14.60 0.81 5.58
C ARG A 63 13.30 0.41 6.25
N THR A 64 13.13 0.83 7.50
CA THR A 64 11.89 0.72 8.26
C THR A 64 11.53 2.08 8.84
N THR A 65 10.26 2.42 8.86
CA THR A 65 9.71 3.58 9.57
C THR A 65 8.47 3.15 10.35
N ILE A 66 7.99 4.03 11.25
CA ILE A 66 6.79 3.79 12.05
C ILE A 66 5.78 4.87 11.69
N THR A 67 4.54 4.48 11.37
CA THR A 67 3.49 5.45 11.11
C THR A 67 3.18 6.29 12.35
N ASN A 68 2.91 7.57 12.15
CA ASN A 68 2.50 8.46 13.25
C ASN A 68 1.04 8.21 13.69
N SER A 69 0.51 9.03 14.60
CA SER A 69 -0.88 8.92 15.10
C SER A 69 -1.95 9.02 14.01
N ASN A 70 -1.62 9.62 12.86
CA ASN A 70 -2.51 9.79 11.72
C ASN A 70 -2.27 8.73 10.63
N GLY A 71 -1.38 7.77 10.87
CA GLY A 71 -1.00 6.74 9.90
C GLY A 71 0.03 7.19 8.88
N SER A 72 0.57 8.42 8.97
CA SER A 72 1.51 8.96 7.98
C SER A 72 2.91 8.38 8.11
N PHE A 73 3.59 8.20 6.98
CA PHE A 73 4.99 7.75 6.88
C PHE A 73 5.72 8.45 5.72
N ASP A 74 7.05 8.39 5.74
CA ASP A 74 7.94 8.93 4.71
C ASP A 74 9.18 8.05 4.56
N PHE A 75 9.62 7.88 3.32
CA PHE A 75 10.94 7.37 2.95
C PHE A 75 11.61 8.31 1.94
N GLY A 76 12.38 9.27 2.43
CA GLY A 76 13.25 10.10 1.60
C GLY A 76 14.70 10.15 2.09
N PRO A 77 15.69 10.36 1.20
CA PRO A 77 15.58 10.28 -0.26
C PRO A 77 15.58 8.82 -0.78
N ILE A 78 15.02 8.60 -1.97
CA ILE A 78 14.96 7.33 -2.71
C ILE A 78 15.33 7.57 -4.17
N THR A 79 15.99 6.60 -4.81
CA THR A 79 16.22 6.62 -6.25
C THR A 79 14.96 6.17 -7.00
N PRO A 80 14.73 6.63 -8.25
CA PRO A 80 13.71 6.05 -9.12
C PRO A 80 13.89 4.53 -9.27
N GLY A 81 12.79 3.79 -9.32
CA GLY A 81 12.77 2.34 -9.43
C GLY A 81 11.51 1.68 -8.84
N GLU A 82 11.51 0.35 -8.85
CA GLU A 82 10.45 -0.46 -8.28
C GLU A 82 10.74 -0.80 -6.81
N TYR A 83 9.74 -0.57 -5.96
CA TYR A 83 9.79 -0.77 -4.52
C TYR A 83 8.57 -1.52 -4.04
N ARG A 84 8.71 -2.09 -2.85
CA ARG A 84 7.61 -2.75 -2.14
C ARG A 84 7.58 -2.27 -0.70
N LEU A 85 6.43 -1.76 -0.28
CA LEU A 85 6.13 -1.45 1.11
C LEU A 85 5.48 -2.67 1.75
N SER A 86 5.82 -2.98 2.99
CA SER A 86 5.19 -4.06 3.73
C SER A 86 4.91 -3.66 5.17
N ILE A 87 3.71 -4.02 5.64
CA ILE A 87 3.30 -3.88 7.03
C ILE A 87 2.89 -5.27 7.51
N ALA A 88 3.50 -5.73 8.61
CA ALA A 88 3.26 -7.08 9.12
C ALA A 88 1.78 -7.31 9.44
N ASN A 89 1.24 -8.45 9.01
CA ASN A 89 -0.18 -8.83 9.16
C ASN A 89 -1.19 -7.85 8.54
N TRP A 90 -0.74 -6.92 7.71
CA TRP A 90 -1.60 -5.90 7.11
C TRP A 90 -1.57 -5.95 5.58
N GLY A 91 -0.38 -5.84 4.99
CA GLY A 91 -0.28 -5.95 3.55
C GLY A 91 1.10 -5.70 2.95
N SER A 92 1.16 -5.91 1.64
CA SER A 92 2.31 -5.68 0.78
C SER A 92 1.87 -4.89 -0.45
N PHE A 93 2.57 -3.81 -0.74
CA PHE A 93 2.13 -2.81 -1.72
C PHE A 93 3.28 -2.47 -2.67
N ASP A 94 3.03 -2.61 -3.97
CA ASP A 94 4.02 -2.28 -5.00
C ASP A 94 3.96 -0.78 -5.32
N VAL A 95 5.13 -0.13 -5.32
CA VAL A 95 5.30 1.30 -5.61
C VAL A 95 6.36 1.44 -6.68
N GLU A 96 6.04 2.16 -7.75
CA GLU A 96 6.97 2.51 -8.81
C GLU A 96 7.24 4.01 -8.73
N VAL A 97 8.52 4.34 -8.56
CA VAL A 97 9.00 5.71 -8.41
C VAL A 97 9.68 6.12 -9.71
N GLU A 98 9.16 7.15 -10.36
CA GLU A 98 9.67 7.67 -11.61
C GLU A 98 10.45 8.98 -11.44
N ALA A 99 11.35 9.26 -12.39
CA ALA A 99 12.30 10.36 -12.33
C ALA A 99 11.75 11.73 -12.80
N PHE A 100 10.44 11.98 -12.69
CA PHE A 100 9.85 13.26 -13.10
C PHE A 100 9.33 14.02 -11.88
N SER A 101 9.70 15.30 -11.72
CA SER A 101 9.25 16.10 -10.56
C SER A 101 8.65 17.46 -10.93
N ARG A 102 8.53 17.76 -12.23
CA ARG A 102 8.05 19.06 -12.72
C ARG A 102 6.85 18.88 -13.61
N ILE A 103 5.73 19.46 -13.19
CA ILE A 103 4.59 19.72 -14.07
C ILE A 103 4.81 21.16 -14.56
N GLY A 104 4.79 21.38 -15.88
CA GLY A 104 5.26 22.61 -16.52
C GLY A 104 4.80 23.93 -15.89
N GLY A 105 5.51 25.03 -16.17
CA GLY A 105 5.20 26.34 -15.57
C GLY A 105 5.86 26.59 -14.21
N GLY A 106 6.85 25.77 -13.81
CA GLY A 106 7.62 25.96 -12.59
C GLY A 106 7.00 25.38 -11.32
N GLN A 107 5.89 24.64 -11.44
CA GLN A 107 5.22 23.97 -10.33
C GLN A 107 5.87 22.61 -10.02
N TYR A 108 5.81 22.25 -8.74
CA TYR A 108 6.24 20.94 -8.24
C TYR A 108 4.99 20.14 -7.87
N ALA A 109 4.95 18.87 -8.26
CA ALA A 109 3.94 17.93 -7.79
C ALA A 109 4.50 17.17 -6.60
N TYR A 110 3.74 17.14 -5.52
CA TYR A 110 3.99 16.30 -4.36
C TYR A 110 3.16 15.04 -4.51
N TYR A 111 3.81 13.89 -4.64
CA TYR A 111 3.10 12.62 -4.75
C TYR A 111 2.92 11.99 -3.38
N SER A 112 1.84 11.23 -3.23
CA SER A 112 1.59 10.45 -2.03
C SER A 112 0.92 9.13 -2.37
N VAL A 113 1.18 8.12 -1.54
CA VAL A 113 0.49 6.85 -1.58
C VAL A 113 -0.44 6.68 -0.38
N LEU A 114 -1.54 5.97 -0.60
CA LEU A 114 -2.48 5.56 0.43
C LEU A 114 -2.50 4.04 0.51
N LEU A 115 -2.01 3.50 1.63
CA LEU A 115 -2.03 2.07 1.90
C LEU A 115 -3.34 1.73 2.59
N LEU A 116 -4.14 0.93 1.94
CA LEU A 116 -5.46 0.53 2.38
C LEU A 116 -5.42 -0.92 2.88
N PRO A 117 -6.48 -1.40 3.55
CA PRO A 117 -6.64 -2.82 3.82
C PRO A 117 -6.51 -3.67 2.55
N ASP A 118 -6.31 -4.98 2.72
CA ASP A 118 -6.47 -5.97 1.64
C ASP A 118 -5.47 -5.81 0.48
N ASN A 119 -4.29 -5.25 0.79
CA ASN A 119 -3.20 -4.94 -0.15
C ASN A 119 -3.56 -3.89 -1.22
N CYS A 120 -4.59 -3.06 -0.98
CA CYS A 120 -4.89 -1.97 -1.88
C CYS A 120 -3.96 -0.78 -1.68
N ILE A 121 -3.54 -0.16 -2.79
CA ILE A 121 -2.74 1.06 -2.81
C ILE A 121 -3.34 2.06 -3.79
N ALA A 122 -3.55 3.29 -3.33
CA ALA A 122 -3.87 4.43 -4.18
C ALA A 122 -2.65 5.36 -4.26
N ALA A 123 -2.49 6.06 -5.39
CA ALA A 123 -1.54 7.15 -5.54
C ALA A 123 -2.27 8.43 -5.92
N GLY A 124 -1.78 9.57 -5.43
CA GLY A 124 -2.32 10.89 -5.73
C GLY A 124 -1.22 11.95 -5.72
N PHE A 125 -1.54 13.15 -6.18
CA PHE A 125 -0.61 14.28 -6.14
C PHE A 125 -1.31 15.58 -5.77
N SER A 126 -0.53 16.52 -5.25
CA SER A 126 -0.92 17.92 -5.03
C SER A 126 0.15 18.86 -5.59
N THR A 127 -0.21 20.12 -5.87
CA THR A 127 0.73 21.15 -6.35
C THR A 127 0.84 22.27 -5.33
N ASN A 128 2.01 22.91 -5.26
CA ASN A 128 2.21 24.21 -4.59
C ASN A 128 2.25 25.36 -5.59
#